data_AF-A0A645GGZ8-F1
#
_entry.id   AF-A0A645GGZ8-F1
#
_cell.length_a   1.000
_cell.length_b   1.000
_cell.length_c   1.000
_cell.angle_alpha   90.00
_cell.angle_beta   90.00
_cell.angle_gamma   90.00
#
_symmetry.space_group_name_H-M   'P 1'
#
loop_
_entity.id
_entity.type
_entity.pdbx_description
1 polymer ?
#
loop_
_entity_poly.entity_id
_entity_poly.type
_entity_poly.pdbx_seq_one_letter_code
_entity_poly.pdbx_strand_id
1 'polypeptide(L)'
;MTGPNDADPSPDGPPTPIRIDPDQPTPRLPYITPSTDPDEFARDAAHALFTWDTTSGFLPLDYTAVLLDVGDPTGNEQAGLASDIAAYLPSRDAWVDLRQYSTTQHLTITDAYVPEQWAQAVEQARPGQLPVGATAITIEGTRHREGIWNEEPVTSEHPVAFTIFLACPPDDPPSGSQSETSAPDAGAVPSCYLLRLSILDQPLR
;
A
#
# COMPACT_ATOMS: atom_id res chain seq x y z
N MET A 1 -53.34 -5.29 -56.47
CA MET A 1 -52.12 -4.55 -56.11
C MET A 1 -52.33 -3.95 -54.74
N THR A 2 -51.72 -4.53 -53.72
CA THR A 2 -51.69 -4.04 -52.33
C THR A 2 -50.30 -3.47 -52.09
N GLY A 3 -50.19 -2.15 -51.88
CA GLY A 3 -48.94 -1.48 -51.52
C GLY A 3 -48.66 -1.62 -50.00
N PRO A 4 -47.39 -1.72 -49.57
CA PRO A 4 -47.04 -1.80 -48.15
C PRO A 4 -46.98 -0.39 -47.52
N ASN A 5 -47.36 -0.33 -46.24
CA ASN A 5 -47.19 0.83 -45.36
C ASN A 5 -45.70 1.00 -45.03
N ASP A 6 -45.12 2.15 -45.38
CA ASP A 6 -43.88 2.63 -44.79
C ASP A 6 -44.19 3.29 -43.45
N ALA A 7 -43.67 2.71 -42.36
CA ALA A 7 -43.59 3.35 -41.06
C ALA A 7 -42.13 3.34 -40.62
N ASP A 8 -41.52 4.52 -40.60
CA ASP A 8 -40.20 4.81 -40.05
C ASP A 8 -40.09 4.36 -38.58
N PRO A 9 -38.97 3.76 -38.15
CA PRO A 9 -38.67 3.63 -36.72
C PRO A 9 -38.05 4.94 -36.20
N SER A 10 -38.74 5.62 -35.27
CA SER A 10 -38.12 6.65 -34.42
C SER A 10 -37.10 6.01 -33.48
N PRO A 11 -35.85 6.51 -33.39
CA PRO A 11 -34.91 6.11 -32.36
C PRO A 11 -34.78 7.24 -31.34
N ASP A 12 -35.71 7.32 -30.38
CA ASP A 12 -35.52 8.16 -29.18
C ASP A 12 -36.32 7.57 -28.02
N GLY A 13 -35.80 6.47 -27.47
CA GLY A 13 -36.16 6.03 -26.14
C GLY A 13 -35.37 6.83 -25.10
N PRO A 14 -35.98 7.28 -23.99
CA PRO A 14 -35.24 7.99 -22.95
C PRO A 14 -34.12 7.11 -22.39
N PRO A 15 -32.97 7.69 -22.01
CA PRO A 15 -31.85 6.93 -21.47
C PRO A 15 -32.30 6.17 -20.22
N THR A 16 -32.07 4.87 -20.20
CA THR A 16 -32.30 4.01 -19.04
C THR A 16 -31.50 4.58 -17.87
N PRO A 17 -32.11 4.86 -16.70
CA PRO A 17 -31.37 5.35 -15.56
C PRO A 17 -30.33 4.30 -15.15
N ILE A 18 -29.08 4.71 -15.02
CA ILE A 18 -28.00 3.89 -14.46
C ILE A 18 -28.46 3.48 -13.07
N ARG A 19 -28.66 2.18 -12.86
CA ARG A 19 -29.01 1.61 -11.56
C ARG A 19 -27.75 1.65 -10.71
N ILE A 20 -27.61 2.69 -9.88
CA ILE A 20 -26.61 2.72 -8.82
C ILE A 20 -27.06 1.65 -7.83
N ASP A 21 -26.30 0.55 -7.73
CA ASP A 21 -26.60 -0.50 -6.76
C ASP A 21 -26.28 0.06 -5.36
N PRO A 22 -27.27 0.28 -4.49
CA PRO A 22 -27.05 0.95 -3.21
C PRO A 22 -26.21 0.10 -2.22
N ASP A 23 -25.92 -1.14 -2.58
CA ASP A 23 -25.14 -2.11 -1.79
C ASP A 23 -23.65 -2.19 -2.19
N GLN A 24 -23.20 -1.38 -3.17
CA GLN A 24 -21.77 -1.32 -3.44
C GLN A 24 -21.05 -0.60 -2.29
N PRO A 25 -20.09 -1.25 -1.60
CA PRO A 25 -19.31 -0.61 -0.56
C PRO A 25 -18.63 0.62 -1.12
N THR A 26 -18.74 1.76 -0.44
CA THR A 26 -17.94 2.94 -0.76
C THR A 26 -16.47 2.56 -0.75
N PRO A 27 -15.70 2.84 -1.83
CA PRO A 27 -14.27 2.57 -1.86
C PRO A 27 -13.57 3.24 -0.67
N ARG A 28 -12.60 2.54 -0.07
CA ARG A 28 -11.79 3.04 1.05
C ARG A 28 -10.32 2.80 0.77
N LEU A 29 -9.48 3.71 1.23
CA LEU A 29 -8.06 3.48 1.28
C LEU A 29 -7.74 2.34 2.27
N PRO A 30 -6.65 1.60 2.06
CA PRO A 30 -6.13 0.67 3.04
C PRO A 30 -5.90 1.36 4.38
N TYR A 31 -6.00 0.59 5.46
CA TYR A 31 -5.71 1.03 6.82
C TYR A 31 -4.60 0.14 7.37
N ILE A 32 -3.60 0.75 8.01
CA ILE A 32 -2.54 0.03 8.70
C ILE A 32 -2.83 0.08 10.20
N THR A 33 -3.07 -1.09 10.75
CA THR A 33 -3.40 -1.29 12.15
C THR A 33 -2.16 -1.02 13.01
N PRO A 34 -2.23 -0.12 14.00
CA PRO A 34 -1.16 0.05 14.97
C PRO A 34 -0.82 -1.30 15.63
N SER A 35 0.45 -1.69 15.58
CA SER A 35 0.93 -2.91 16.21
C SER A 35 2.35 -2.72 16.71
N THR A 36 2.65 -3.31 17.86
CA THR A 36 4.01 -3.41 18.42
C THR A 36 4.73 -4.68 17.96
N ASP A 37 4.04 -5.58 17.26
CA ASP A 37 4.64 -6.74 16.62
C ASP A 37 5.17 -6.35 15.23
N PRO A 38 6.48 -6.47 14.98
CA PRO A 38 7.08 -6.09 13.71
C PRO A 38 6.57 -6.90 12.51
N ASP A 39 6.24 -8.19 12.69
CA ASP A 39 5.74 -9.05 11.61
C ASP A 39 4.31 -8.66 11.23
N GLU A 40 3.42 -8.50 12.21
CA GLU A 40 2.04 -8.08 11.98
C GLU A 40 1.98 -6.71 11.29
N PHE A 41 2.74 -5.74 11.81
CA PHE A 41 2.82 -4.40 11.22
C PHE A 41 3.37 -4.42 9.78
N ALA A 42 4.44 -5.20 9.55
CA ALA A 42 5.04 -5.32 8.21
C ALA A 42 4.08 -5.95 7.19
N ARG A 43 3.31 -6.98 7.60
CA ARG A 43 2.30 -7.60 6.73
C ARG A 43 1.19 -6.63 6.36
N ASP A 44 0.70 -5.86 7.32
CA ASP A 44 -0.37 -4.89 7.05
C ASP A 44 0.12 -3.74 6.16
N ALA A 45 1.34 -3.24 6.40
CA ALA A 45 2.00 -2.27 5.52
C ALA A 45 2.23 -2.83 4.10
N ALA A 46 2.63 -4.09 3.96
CA ALA A 46 2.77 -4.76 2.68
C ALA A 46 1.43 -4.88 1.94
N HIS A 47 0.34 -5.22 2.64
CA HIS A 47 -0.99 -5.23 2.06
C HIS A 47 -1.41 -3.82 1.62
N ALA A 48 -1.20 -2.79 2.44
CA ALA A 48 -1.51 -1.41 2.10
C ALA A 48 -0.74 -0.90 0.87
N LEU A 49 0.53 -1.30 0.73
CA LEU A 49 1.40 -0.95 -0.41
C LEU A 49 0.90 -1.55 -1.74
N PHE A 50 0.31 -2.74 -1.70
CA PHE A 50 -0.11 -3.46 -2.91
C PHE A 50 -1.61 -3.45 -3.19
N THR A 51 -2.43 -2.97 -2.25
CA THR A 51 -3.90 -2.93 -2.38
C THR A 51 -4.34 -1.58 -2.91
N TRP A 52 -4.64 -1.53 -4.21
CA TRP A 52 -5.14 -0.34 -4.86
C TRP A 52 -6.13 -0.65 -5.97
N ASP A 53 -6.99 0.31 -6.25
CA ASP A 53 -8.07 0.20 -7.23
C ASP A 53 -8.16 1.50 -8.04
N THR A 54 -7.99 1.40 -9.36
CA THR A 54 -8.03 2.55 -10.28
C THR A 54 -9.43 3.14 -10.46
N THR A 55 -10.48 2.40 -10.08
CA THR A 55 -11.90 2.78 -10.13
C THR A 55 -12.41 3.40 -8.83
N SER A 56 -11.65 3.28 -7.73
CA SER A 56 -11.99 3.80 -6.39
C SER A 56 -12.19 5.32 -6.30
N GLY A 57 -11.68 6.08 -7.26
CA GLY A 57 -11.62 7.54 -7.23
C GLY A 57 -10.35 8.09 -6.56
N PHE A 58 -9.57 7.25 -5.88
CA PHE A 58 -8.27 7.64 -5.32
C PHE A 58 -7.17 7.68 -6.41
N LEU A 59 -6.09 8.39 -6.10
CA LEU A 59 -4.88 8.53 -6.89
C LEU A 59 -3.70 7.85 -6.17
N PRO A 60 -2.59 7.52 -6.88
CA PRO A 60 -1.41 6.92 -6.25
C PRO A 60 -0.93 7.66 -5.00
N LEU A 61 -0.99 9.00 -5.00
CA LEU A 61 -0.56 9.82 -3.88
C LEU A 61 -1.41 9.61 -2.61
N ASP A 62 -2.70 9.28 -2.76
CA ASP A 62 -3.56 8.99 -1.62
C ASP A 62 -3.13 7.69 -0.92
N TYR A 63 -2.71 6.68 -1.69
CA TYR A 63 -2.14 5.44 -1.15
C TYR A 63 -0.75 5.68 -0.53
N THR A 64 0.08 6.55 -1.14
CA THR A 64 1.35 6.97 -0.53
C THR A 64 1.13 7.62 0.84
N ALA A 65 0.11 8.46 0.97
CA ALA A 65 -0.18 9.15 2.23
C ALA A 65 -0.48 8.18 3.39
N VAL A 66 -1.17 7.07 3.13
CA VAL A 66 -1.44 6.01 4.13
C VAL A 66 -0.14 5.45 4.72
N LEU A 67 0.86 5.18 3.87
CA LEU A 67 2.14 4.63 4.31
C LEU A 67 3.03 5.66 5.00
N LEU A 68 2.94 6.93 4.59
CA LEU A 68 3.69 8.01 5.23
C LEU A 68 3.14 8.39 6.61
N ASP A 69 1.83 8.20 6.84
CA ASP A 69 1.19 8.47 8.14
C ASP A 69 1.75 7.57 9.26
N VAL A 70 2.17 6.37 8.92
CA VAL A 70 2.85 5.42 9.83
C VAL A 70 4.38 5.42 9.68
N GLY A 71 4.94 6.43 9.02
CA GLY A 71 6.38 6.59 8.86
C GLY A 71 7.08 7.08 10.12
N ASP A 72 8.40 7.14 10.07
CA ASP A 72 9.25 7.68 11.15
C ASP A 72 8.71 9.01 11.72
N PRO A 73 8.30 9.03 13.00
CA PRO A 73 7.68 10.20 13.62
C PRO A 73 8.66 11.36 13.80
N THR A 74 9.97 11.11 13.74
CA THR A 74 10.99 12.17 13.79
C THR A 74 11.12 12.91 12.45
N GLY A 75 10.60 12.31 11.37
CA GLY A 75 10.66 12.85 10.02
C GLY A 75 12.00 12.60 9.30
N ASN A 76 12.98 11.96 9.94
CA ASN A 76 14.31 11.78 9.36
C ASN A 76 14.28 10.87 8.12
N GLU A 77 13.47 9.80 8.16
CA GLU A 77 13.38 8.85 7.04
C GLU A 77 12.27 9.19 6.03
N GLN A 78 11.42 10.18 6.27
CA GLN A 78 10.23 10.43 5.43
C GLN A 78 10.55 10.65 3.94
N ALA A 79 11.59 11.43 3.63
CA ALA A 79 11.96 11.69 2.24
C ALA A 79 12.45 10.42 1.52
N GLY A 80 13.22 9.59 2.23
CA GLY A 80 13.68 8.30 1.73
C GLY A 80 12.52 7.34 1.53
N LEU A 81 11.66 7.20 2.54
CA LEU A 81 10.47 6.36 2.50
C LEU A 81 9.53 6.75 1.36
N ALA A 82 9.24 8.05 1.17
CA ALA A 82 8.42 8.53 0.07
C ALA A 82 9.00 8.16 -1.30
N SER A 83 10.33 8.27 -1.46
CA SER A 83 11.02 7.86 -2.67
C SER A 83 10.92 6.36 -2.91
N ASP A 84 11.05 5.55 -1.86
CA ASP A 84 10.94 4.11 -1.98
C ASP A 84 9.51 3.71 -2.38
N ILE A 85 8.47 4.24 -1.70
CA ILE A 85 7.05 3.96 -2.00
C ILE A 85 6.71 4.32 -3.45
N ALA A 86 7.20 5.46 -3.95
CA ALA A 86 6.96 5.90 -5.31
C ALA A 86 7.48 4.89 -6.37
N ALA A 87 8.48 4.06 -6.03
CA ALA A 87 8.98 3.02 -6.91
C ALA A 87 8.07 1.76 -6.96
N TYR A 88 7.16 1.58 -6.00
CA TYR A 88 6.21 0.46 -5.95
C TYR A 88 4.88 0.77 -6.62
N LEU A 89 4.44 2.03 -6.56
CA LEU A 89 3.14 2.44 -7.10
C LEU A 89 3.24 2.77 -8.61
N PRO A 90 2.16 2.58 -9.37
CA PRO A 90 2.11 3.04 -10.76
C PRO A 90 2.37 4.54 -10.85
N SER A 91 3.09 4.98 -11.88
CA SER A 91 3.20 6.39 -12.22
C SER A 91 1.82 6.97 -12.57
N ARG A 92 1.67 8.29 -12.55
CA ARG A 92 0.40 8.94 -12.88
C ARG A 92 -0.11 8.55 -14.28
N ASP A 93 0.78 8.50 -15.27
CA ASP A 93 0.40 8.13 -16.64
C ASP A 93 0.00 6.65 -16.72
N ALA A 94 0.78 5.77 -16.07
CA ALA A 94 0.43 4.35 -15.97
C ALA A 94 -0.91 4.13 -15.25
N TRP A 95 -1.24 4.94 -14.24
CA TRP A 95 -2.52 4.87 -13.55
C TRP A 95 -3.70 5.24 -14.47
N VAL A 96 -3.53 6.25 -15.33
CA VAL A 96 -4.53 6.63 -16.33
C VAL A 96 -4.75 5.49 -17.33
N ASP A 97 -3.68 4.85 -17.78
CA ASP A 97 -3.76 3.70 -18.69
C ASP A 97 -4.46 2.50 -18.02
N LEU A 98 -4.06 2.15 -16.80
CA LEU A 98 -4.64 1.04 -16.03
C LEU A 98 -6.13 1.24 -15.73
N ARG A 99 -6.55 2.50 -15.53
CA ARG A 99 -7.96 2.83 -15.29
C ARG A 99 -8.87 2.48 -16.47
N GLN A 100 -8.36 2.50 -17.71
CA GLN A 100 -9.14 2.10 -18.89
C GLN A 100 -9.56 0.63 -18.82
N TYR A 101 -8.81 -0.18 -18.07
CA TYR A 101 -9.07 -1.60 -17.84
C TYR A 101 -9.69 -1.88 -16.47
N SER A 102 -10.16 -0.85 -15.75
CA SER A 102 -10.69 -1.01 -14.38
C SER A 102 -9.75 -1.81 -13.46
N THR A 103 -8.44 -1.57 -13.58
CA THR A 103 -7.44 -2.42 -12.94
C THR A 103 -7.50 -2.29 -11.41
N THR A 104 -7.47 -3.42 -10.73
CA THR A 104 -7.22 -3.53 -9.29
C THR A 104 -5.96 -4.35 -9.03
N GLN A 105 -5.37 -4.19 -7.85
CA GLN A 105 -4.25 -4.98 -7.39
C GLN A 105 -4.41 -5.34 -5.92
N HIS A 106 -3.95 -6.54 -5.56
CA HIS A 106 -3.75 -6.94 -4.18
C HIS A 106 -2.52 -7.86 -4.04
N LEU A 107 -2.16 -8.20 -2.80
CA LEU A 107 -1.03 -9.07 -2.46
C LEU A 107 -1.51 -10.24 -1.61
N THR A 108 -1.07 -11.45 -1.97
CA THR A 108 -1.11 -12.63 -1.11
C THR A 108 0.30 -12.87 -0.58
N ILE A 109 0.49 -12.74 0.74
CA ILE A 109 1.80 -12.97 1.37
C ILE A 109 1.98 -14.47 1.62
N THR A 110 3.09 -15.03 1.13
CA THR A 110 3.46 -16.44 1.37
C THR A 110 4.39 -16.58 2.55
N ASP A 111 5.29 -15.60 2.76
CA ASP A 111 6.23 -15.62 3.88
C ASP A 111 6.55 -14.20 4.37
N ALA A 112 6.86 -14.10 5.66
CA ALA A 112 7.42 -12.90 6.28
C ALA A 112 8.42 -13.30 7.37
N TYR A 113 9.63 -12.77 7.30
CA TYR A 113 10.70 -13.14 8.22
C TYR A 113 11.78 -12.07 8.34
N VAL A 114 12.54 -12.08 9.43
CA VAL A 114 13.73 -11.24 9.57
C VAL A 114 14.87 -11.85 8.74
N PRO A 115 15.45 -11.14 7.75
CA PRO A 115 16.48 -11.70 6.90
C PRO A 115 17.79 -11.93 7.67
N GLU A 116 18.55 -12.96 7.30
CA GLU A 116 19.76 -13.35 8.03
C GLU A 116 20.81 -12.22 8.04
N GLN A 117 20.92 -11.49 6.93
CA GLN A 117 21.83 -10.34 6.82
C GLN A 117 21.46 -9.17 7.74
N TRP A 118 20.25 -9.12 8.31
CA TRP A 118 19.89 -8.05 9.24
C TRP A 118 20.80 -8.02 10.46
N ALA A 119 21.17 -9.18 11.01
CA ALA A 119 22.09 -9.25 12.15
C ALA A 119 23.45 -8.61 11.82
N GLN A 120 23.96 -8.85 10.61
CA GLN A 120 25.21 -8.25 10.14
C GLN A 120 25.07 -6.73 9.93
N ALA A 121 23.93 -6.28 9.41
CA ALA A 121 23.65 -4.85 9.24
C ALA A 121 23.63 -4.12 10.60
N VAL A 122 23.09 -4.75 11.64
CA VAL A 122 23.10 -4.22 13.01
C VAL A 122 24.52 -4.12 13.56
N GLU A 123 25.36 -5.14 13.38
CA GLU A 123 26.76 -5.11 13.83
C GLU A 123 27.60 -4.05 13.12
N GLN A 124 27.31 -3.78 11.84
CA GLN A 124 28.02 -2.80 11.03
C GLN A 124 27.49 -1.37 11.20
N ALA A 125 26.31 -1.20 11.81
CA ALA A 125 25.72 0.10 12.04
C ALA A 125 26.57 0.93 13.00
N ARG A 126 26.75 2.21 12.67
CA ARG A 126 27.39 3.15 13.59
C ARG A 126 26.49 3.39 14.80
N PRO A 127 27.05 3.71 15.98
CA PRO A 127 26.25 4.10 17.14
C PRO A 127 25.25 5.21 16.78
N GLY A 128 23.97 4.98 17.07
CA GLY A 128 22.87 5.91 16.77
C GLY A 128 22.43 5.96 15.31
N GLN A 129 22.98 5.13 14.42
CA GLN A 129 22.53 5.04 13.03
C GLN A 129 21.17 4.34 12.89
N LEU A 130 20.93 3.30 13.69
CA LEU A 130 19.65 2.62 13.75
C LEU A 130 18.87 3.10 14.97
N PRO A 131 17.57 3.42 14.82
CA PRO A 131 16.71 3.74 15.96
C PRO A 131 16.56 2.52 16.89
N VAL A 132 16.17 2.79 18.14
CA VAL A 132 15.88 1.73 19.11
C VAL A 132 14.70 0.89 18.59
N GLY A 133 14.85 -0.43 18.66
CA GLY A 133 13.82 -1.36 18.17
C GLY A 133 13.80 -1.52 16.66
N ALA A 134 14.81 -1.03 15.93
CA ALA A 134 14.92 -1.24 14.49
C ALA A 134 15.01 -2.73 14.14
N THR A 135 14.26 -3.12 13.12
CA THR A 135 14.30 -4.45 12.50
C THR A 135 14.06 -4.35 11.00
N ALA A 136 14.22 -5.47 10.31
CA ALA A 136 13.87 -5.64 8.91
C ALA A 136 13.00 -6.88 8.75
N ILE A 137 11.94 -6.78 7.95
CA ILE A 137 11.06 -7.91 7.60
C ILE A 137 11.06 -8.06 6.09
N THR A 138 11.55 -9.19 5.60
CA THR A 138 11.44 -9.58 4.21
C THR A 138 10.07 -10.23 3.98
N ILE A 139 9.34 -9.70 3.01
CA ILE A 139 8.04 -10.18 2.56
C ILE A 139 8.25 -10.92 1.24
N GLU A 140 7.77 -12.16 1.17
CA GLU A 140 7.61 -12.90 -0.08
C GLU A 140 6.13 -13.15 -0.34
N GLY A 141 5.70 -13.02 -1.58
CA GLY A 141 4.30 -13.21 -1.92
C GLY A 141 4.01 -13.19 -3.40
N THR A 142 2.72 -13.16 -3.73
CA THR A 142 2.22 -13.04 -5.10
C THR A 142 1.31 -11.83 -5.21
N ARG A 143 1.67 -10.93 -6.13
CA ARG A 143 0.87 -9.79 -6.51
C ARG A 143 -0.13 -10.22 -7.57
N HIS A 144 -1.40 -10.00 -7.30
CA HIS A 144 -2.49 -10.27 -8.23
C HIS A 144 -2.98 -8.95 -8.82
N ARG A 145 -3.24 -8.95 -10.13
CA ARG A 145 -3.95 -7.87 -10.81
C ARG A 145 -5.14 -8.42 -11.55
N GLU A 146 -6.22 -7.68 -11.48
CA GLU A 146 -7.47 -7.98 -12.17
C GLU A 146 -7.87 -6.76 -12.98
N GLY A 147 -8.57 -6.97 -14.09
CA GLY A 147 -9.08 -5.91 -14.95
C GLY A 147 -10.05 -6.44 -16.00
N ILE A 148 -10.50 -5.54 -16.88
CA ILE A 148 -11.42 -5.82 -17.98
C ILE A 148 -10.74 -5.45 -19.30
N TRP A 149 -10.69 -6.39 -20.24
CA TRP A 149 -10.20 -6.20 -21.60
C TRP A 149 -11.23 -6.70 -22.59
N ASN A 150 -11.67 -5.86 -23.54
CA ASN A 150 -12.74 -6.21 -24.50
C ASN A 150 -14.00 -6.81 -23.83
N GLU A 151 -14.46 -6.22 -22.73
CA GLU A 151 -15.61 -6.70 -21.94
C GLU A 151 -15.40 -8.05 -21.21
N GLU A 152 -14.20 -8.63 -21.31
CA GLU A 152 -13.84 -9.88 -20.62
C GLU A 152 -12.93 -9.63 -19.40
N PRO A 153 -13.18 -10.29 -18.26
CA PRO A 153 -12.27 -10.25 -17.12
C PRO A 153 -10.91 -10.88 -17.47
N VAL A 154 -9.84 -10.21 -17.06
CA VAL A 154 -8.46 -10.69 -17.20
C VAL A 154 -7.74 -10.61 -15.86
N THR A 155 -6.86 -11.58 -15.60
CA THR A 155 -6.05 -11.62 -14.38
C THR A 155 -4.59 -11.88 -14.70
N SER A 156 -3.70 -11.43 -13.82
CA SER A 156 -2.27 -11.72 -13.88
C SER A 156 -1.69 -11.84 -12.47
N GLU A 157 -0.70 -12.71 -12.34
CA GLU A 157 -0.05 -13.02 -11.07
C GLU A 157 1.46 -12.92 -11.23
N HIS A 158 2.11 -12.29 -10.26
CA HIS A 158 3.56 -12.09 -10.28
C HIS A 158 4.14 -12.34 -8.89
N PRO A 159 5.15 -13.23 -8.75
CA PRO A 159 5.88 -13.33 -7.50
C PRO A 159 6.57 -12.01 -7.20
N VAL A 160 6.61 -11.64 -5.93
CA VAL A 160 7.31 -10.45 -5.44
C VAL A 160 8.10 -10.77 -4.19
N ALA A 161 9.24 -10.12 -4.03
CA ALA A 161 9.99 -10.16 -2.77
C ALA A 161 10.61 -8.80 -2.45
N PHE A 162 10.48 -8.33 -1.21
CA PHE A 162 11.05 -7.05 -0.79
C PHE A 162 11.22 -7.02 0.73
N THR A 163 11.99 -6.06 1.23
CA THR A 163 12.24 -5.88 2.67
C THR A 163 11.69 -4.54 3.15
N ILE A 164 10.95 -4.60 4.25
CA ILE A 164 10.48 -3.44 5.00
C ILE A 164 11.43 -3.21 6.17
N PHE A 165 12.03 -2.03 6.24
CA PHE A 165 12.80 -1.59 7.39
C PHE A 165 11.88 -0.75 8.29
N LEU A 166 11.78 -1.11 9.55
CA LEU A 166 10.84 -0.52 10.51
C LEU A 166 11.47 -0.49 11.91
N ALA A 167 10.86 0.25 12.83
CA ALA A 167 11.25 0.21 14.23
C ALA A 167 10.02 0.10 15.13
N CYS A 168 10.12 -0.73 16.15
CA CYS A 168 9.11 -0.92 17.19
C CYS A 168 9.69 -0.42 18.52
N PRO A 169 9.34 0.79 18.97
CA PRO A 169 9.81 1.31 20.24
C PRO A 169 9.42 0.38 21.40
N PRO A 170 10.31 0.18 22.39
CA PRO A 170 9.94 -0.54 23.60
C PRO A 170 8.92 0.27 24.41
N ASP A 171 8.07 -0.42 25.18
CA ASP A 171 7.07 0.20 26.05
C ASP A 171 7.69 1.16 27.09
N ASP A 172 8.91 0.86 27.54
CA ASP A 172 9.71 1.71 28.43
C ASP A 172 11.02 2.13 27.72
N PRO A 173 11.08 3.32 27.09
CA PRO A 173 12.31 3.81 26.47
C PRO A 173 13.37 4.11 27.56
N PRO A 174 14.67 3.81 27.32
CA PRO A 174 15.71 4.12 28.28
C PRO A 174 15.76 5.64 28.55
N SER A 175 15.85 6.03 29.83
CA SER A 175 15.65 7.41 30.35
C SER A 175 16.66 8.48 29.85
N GLY A 176 17.40 8.24 28.78
CA GLY A 176 18.45 9.13 28.26
C GLY A 176 18.08 9.96 27.02
N SER A 177 16.88 9.82 26.46
CA SER A 177 16.52 10.46 25.16
C SER A 177 15.33 11.42 25.24
N GLN A 178 14.84 11.77 26.43
CA GLN A 178 13.77 12.75 26.56
C GLN A 178 14.32 14.17 26.40
N SER A 179 14.18 14.73 25.19
CA SER A 179 14.01 16.17 25.06
C SER A 179 12.65 16.52 25.67
N GLU A 180 12.65 17.23 26.80
CA GLU A 180 11.47 17.58 27.63
C GLU A 180 10.47 18.56 26.97
N THR A 181 10.16 18.45 25.68
CA THR A 181 9.31 19.45 24.99
C THR A 181 8.03 18.95 24.34
N SER A 182 7.67 17.67 24.48
CA SER A 182 6.36 17.19 24.03
C SER A 182 5.73 16.35 25.14
N ALA A 183 4.62 16.83 25.70
CA ALA A 183 3.75 15.98 26.49
C ALA A 183 3.44 14.71 25.68
N PRO A 184 3.45 13.50 26.28
CA PRO A 184 2.95 12.33 25.60
C PRO A 184 1.49 12.61 25.25
N ASP A 185 1.14 12.47 23.97
CA ASP A 185 -0.25 12.49 23.57
C ASP A 185 -0.92 11.31 24.28
N ALA A 186 -1.71 11.59 25.32
CA ALA A 186 -2.16 10.62 26.32
C ALA A 186 -3.19 9.60 25.76
N GLY A 187 -3.22 9.42 24.44
CA GLY A 187 -4.05 8.46 23.71
C GLY A 187 -3.39 7.87 22.46
N ALA A 188 -2.10 8.12 22.19
CA ALA A 188 -1.42 7.45 21.08
C ALA A 188 -1.20 5.96 21.40
N VAL A 189 -1.77 5.09 20.57
CA VAL A 189 -1.57 3.64 20.69
C VAL A 189 -0.10 3.34 20.32
N PRO A 190 0.67 2.64 21.18
CA PRO A 190 2.05 2.28 20.83
C PRO A 190 2.06 1.43 19.56
N SER A 191 2.96 1.77 18.64
CA SER A 191 3.06 1.12 17.34
C SER A 191 4.48 1.18 16.82
N CYS A 192 4.82 0.20 15.99
CA CYS A 192 5.93 0.30 15.07
C CYS A 192 5.69 1.39 14.02
N TYR A 193 6.75 1.83 13.36
CA TYR A 193 6.71 2.79 12.26
C TYR A 193 7.68 2.42 11.14
N LEU A 194 7.36 2.85 9.91
CA LEU A 194 8.16 2.60 8.71
C LEU A 194 9.39 3.50 8.63
N LEU A 195 10.54 2.91 8.30
CA LEU A 195 11.77 3.63 8.00
C LEU A 195 11.99 3.71 6.49
N ARG A 196 12.17 2.56 5.84
CA ARG A 196 12.57 2.45 4.43
C ARG A 196 12.00 1.18 3.81
N LEU A 197 11.97 1.12 2.49
CA LEU A 197 11.69 -0.11 1.75
C LEU A 197 12.90 -0.45 0.87
N SER A 198 13.19 -1.74 0.70
CA SER A 198 14.14 -2.16 -0.34
C SER A 198 13.56 -1.88 -1.73
N ILE A 199 14.35 -2.11 -2.77
CA ILE A 199 13.82 -2.17 -4.14
C ILE A 199 13.01 -3.46 -4.30
N LEU A 200 11.91 -3.39 -5.05
CA LEU A 200 11.09 -4.56 -5.40
C LEU A 200 11.94 -5.61 -6.11
N ASP A 201 11.77 -6.87 -5.72
CA ASP A 201 12.52 -8.04 -6.19
C ASP A 201 14.03 -8.00 -5.87
N GLN A 202 14.42 -7.12 -4.95
CA GLN A 202 15.77 -7.03 -4.39
C GLN A 202 15.69 -6.97 -2.85
N PRO A 203 15.13 -8.01 -2.20
CA PRO A 203 15.08 -8.06 -0.74
C PRO A 203 16.48 -8.18 -0.15
N LEU A 204 16.63 -7.73 1.09
CA LEU A 204 17.73 -8.15 1.95
C LEU A 204 17.57 -9.66 2.21
N ARG A 205 18.65 -10.43 2.00
CA ARG A 205 18.63 -11.90 2.06
C ARG A 205 19.14 -12.42 3.40
#